data_AF-A0A3D4F9J7-F1
#
_entry.id   AF-A0A3D4F9J7-F1
#
_cell.length_a   1.000
_cell.length_b   1.000
_cell.length_c   1.000
_cell.angle_alpha   90.00
_cell.angle_beta   90.00
_cell.angle_gamma   90.00
#
_symmetry.space_group_name_H-M   'P 1'
#
loop_
_entity.id
_entity.type
_entity.pdbx_description
1 polymer ?
#
loop_
_entity_poly.entity_id
_entity_poly.type
_entity_poly.pdbx_seq_one_letter_code
_entity_poly.pdbx_strand_id
1 'polypeptide(L)'
;MNASFHIPWNSLDRRRFLRGTGWALALPLFEAFSGVKTMGQGKAHPPRRLACFYFPDGVPMPRPDDPAHQDWAWFPHGQGRDYALTQCMKPLEGLREDFTILSGLSHPAGRNVHGHNNADMFLTGAATGTGDMDYQNTLSLDQL
;
A
#
# COMPACT_ATOMS: atom_id res chain seq x y z
N MET A 1 34.90 -6.67 -39.17
CA MET A 1 33.95 -5.89 -40.00
C MET A 1 33.82 -4.51 -39.38
N ASN A 2 34.52 -3.50 -39.92
CA ASN A 2 34.41 -2.12 -39.45
C ASN A 2 33.33 -1.42 -40.27
N ALA A 3 32.17 -1.17 -39.65
CA ALA A 3 31.17 -0.29 -40.24
C ALA A 3 31.61 1.16 -40.01
N SER A 4 32.27 1.75 -41.00
CA SER A 4 32.57 3.18 -41.02
C SER A 4 31.26 3.95 -41.19
N PHE A 5 30.77 4.58 -40.11
CA PHE A 5 29.66 5.52 -40.18
C PHE A 5 30.09 6.80 -40.91
N HIS A 6 29.90 6.84 -42.23
CA HIS A 6 29.98 8.08 -42.98
C HIS A 6 28.72 8.91 -42.69
N ILE A 7 28.84 9.91 -41.82
CA ILE A 7 27.81 10.95 -41.67
C ILE A 7 28.06 11.98 -42.77
N PRO A 8 27.18 12.11 -43.79
CA PRO A 8 27.32 13.15 -44.79
C PRO A 8 27.00 14.49 -44.13
N TRP A 9 28.04 15.23 -43.75
CA TRP A 9 27.94 16.55 -43.11
C TRP A 9 27.13 17.55 -43.95
N ASN A 10 27.08 17.36 -45.27
CA ASN A 10 26.27 18.16 -46.19
C ASN A 10 24.75 17.91 -46.11
N SER A 11 24.29 16.92 -45.33
CA SER A 11 22.87 16.60 -45.13
C SER A 11 22.28 17.15 -43.82
N LEU A 12 23.11 17.82 -43.00
CA LEU A 12 22.70 18.46 -41.74
C LEU A 12 22.08 19.82 -42.03
N ASP A 13 20.77 19.84 -42.26
CA ASP A 13 20.02 21.10 -42.30
C ASP A 13 19.90 21.72 -40.89
N ARG A 14 19.88 23.06 -40.83
CA ARG A 14 19.77 23.90 -39.64
C ARG A 14 18.68 23.40 -38.68
N ARG A 15 17.53 22.96 -39.20
CA ARG A 15 16.43 22.44 -38.39
C ARG A 15 16.80 21.16 -37.63
N ARG A 16 17.53 20.24 -38.26
CA ARG A 16 17.98 18.99 -37.61
C ARG A 16 19.06 19.27 -36.57
N PHE A 17 19.98 20.19 -36.86
CA PHE A 17 20.99 20.64 -35.92
C PHE A 17 20.37 21.28 -34.66
N LEU A 18 19.42 22.19 -34.82
CA LEU A 18 18.73 22.84 -33.68
C LEU A 18 17.89 21.87 -32.85
N ARG A 19 17.25 20.88 -33.47
CA ARG A 19 16.52 19.83 -32.75
C ARG A 19 17.46 18.92 -31.96
N GLY A 20 18.55 18.46 -32.59
CA GLY A 20 19.54 17.60 -31.92
C GLY A 20 20.23 18.30 -30.76
N THR A 21 20.60 19.57 -30.91
CA THR A 21 21.19 20.38 -29.82
C THR A 21 20.22 20.63 -28.67
N GLY A 22 18.93 20.84 -28.95
CA GLY A 22 17.90 20.90 -27.90
C GLY A 22 17.83 19.62 -27.04
N TRP A 23 17.85 18.44 -27.67
CA TRP A 23 17.90 17.17 -26.96
C TRP A 23 19.21 16.94 -26.18
N ALA A 24 20.34 17.29 -26.79
CA ALA A 24 21.66 17.14 -26.16
C ALA A 24 21.83 18.04 -24.91
N LEU A 25 21.19 19.22 -24.90
CA LEU A 25 21.18 20.12 -23.75
C LEU A 25 20.11 19.76 -22.71
N ALA A 26 19.02 19.09 -23.11
CA ALA A 26 17.94 18.71 -22.21
C ALA A 26 18.40 17.66 -21.16
N LEU A 27 19.23 16.69 -21.54
CA LEU A 27 19.73 15.64 -20.63
C LEU A 27 20.56 16.21 -19.46
N PRO A 28 21.60 17.04 -19.69
CA PRO A 28 22.34 17.71 -18.61
C PRO A 28 21.45 18.65 -17.77
N LEU A 29 20.48 19.33 -18.40
CA LEU A 29 19.55 20.21 -17.68
C LEU A 29 18.62 19.40 -16.76
N PHE A 30 18.22 18.20 -17.18
CA PHE A 30 17.40 17.29 -16.37
C PHE A 30 18.20 16.69 -15.20
N GLU A 31 19.47 16.36 -15.41
CA GLU A 31 20.39 15.97 -14.34
C GLU A 31 20.65 17.11 -13.36
N ALA A 32 20.66 18.38 -13.80
CA ALA A 32 20.78 19.51 -12.89
C ALA A 32 19.62 19.59 -11.88
N PHE A 33 18.41 19.12 -12.23
CA PHE A 33 17.27 19.05 -11.31
C PHE A 33 17.33 17.87 -10.34
N SER A 34 18.04 16.79 -10.65
CA SER A 34 18.25 15.68 -9.71
C SER A 34 19.25 16.02 -8.61
N GLY A 35 20.11 17.01 -8.87
CA GLY A 35 21.16 17.50 -7.96
C GLY A 35 20.76 18.69 -7.08
N VAL A 36 19.59 19.32 -7.26
CA VAL A 36 19.07 20.32 -6.33
C VAL A 36 18.62 19.60 -5.06
N LYS A 37 19.61 19.19 -4.26
CA LYS A 37 19.43 19.03 -2.82
C LYS A 37 18.98 20.39 -2.32
N THR A 38 17.68 20.52 -2.06
CA THR A 38 17.11 21.70 -1.43
C THR A 38 17.96 22.07 -0.22
N MET A 39 18.75 23.14 -0.36
CA MET A 39 19.46 23.81 0.73
C MET A 39 18.41 24.29 1.73
N GLY A 40 18.04 23.42 2.67
CA GLY A 40 16.91 23.63 3.56
C GLY A 40 16.35 22.37 4.20
N GLN A 41 16.70 21.17 3.72
CA GLN A 41 16.31 19.94 4.41
C GLN A 41 17.20 19.71 5.64
N GLY A 42 16.75 20.21 6.80
CA GLY A 42 17.14 19.64 8.09
C GLY A 42 16.94 18.12 8.07
N LYS A 43 17.74 17.37 8.86
CA LYS A 43 17.80 15.89 8.91
C LYS A 43 16.57 15.23 8.29
N ALA A 44 16.68 14.79 7.04
CA ALA A 44 15.56 14.18 6.33
C ALA A 44 15.11 12.96 7.13
N HIS A 45 13.94 13.04 7.75
CA HIS A 45 13.34 11.88 8.40
C HIS A 45 13.08 10.83 7.32
N PRO A 46 13.30 9.54 7.63
CA PRO A 46 12.91 8.49 6.69
C PRO A 46 11.43 8.66 6.33
N PRO A 47 11.05 8.46 5.05
CA PRO A 47 9.67 8.60 4.64
C PRO A 47 8.80 7.63 5.45
N ARG A 48 7.66 8.11 5.94
CA ARG A 48 6.66 7.27 6.60
C ARG A 48 6.11 6.28 5.56
N ARG A 49 6.06 5.01 5.93
CA ARG A 49 5.52 3.93 5.07
C ARG A 49 4.32 3.33 5.75
N LEU A 50 3.29 3.03 4.98
CA LEU A 50 2.09 2.32 5.40
C LEU A 50 2.07 0.96 4.73
N ALA A 51 1.78 -0.09 5.50
CA ALA A 51 1.49 -1.41 4.99
C ALA A 51 0.14 -1.86 5.56
N CYS A 52 -0.72 -2.40 4.71
CA CYS A 52 -2.05 -2.86 5.05
C CYS A 52 -2.17 -4.33 4.63
N PHE A 53 -2.61 -5.19 5.55
CA PHE A 53 -2.76 -6.62 5.31
C PHE A 53 -4.23 -7.02 5.48
N TYR A 54 -4.69 -7.92 4.62
CA TYR A 54 -6.06 -8.44 4.61
C TYR A 54 -6.04 -9.97 4.66
N PHE A 55 -7.01 -10.54 5.38
CA PHE A 55 -7.19 -11.98 5.54
C PHE A 55 -8.48 -12.40 4.81
N PRO A 56 -8.40 -12.86 3.54
CA PRO A 56 -9.58 -13.04 2.67
C PRO A 56 -10.54 -14.12 3.13
N ASP A 57 -10.02 -15.19 3.72
CA ASP A 57 -10.84 -16.28 4.26
C ASP A 57 -11.18 -16.08 5.74
N GLY A 58 -10.92 -14.88 6.26
CA GLY A 58 -11.11 -14.53 7.65
C GLY A 58 -10.04 -15.11 8.57
N VAL A 59 -10.39 -15.17 9.85
CA VAL A 59 -9.52 -15.53 10.97
C VAL A 59 -10.32 -16.38 11.96
N PRO A 60 -9.67 -17.20 12.81
CA PRO A 60 -10.40 -18.06 13.73
C PRO A 60 -11.20 -17.23 14.75
N MET A 61 -12.52 -17.42 14.73
CA MET A 61 -13.48 -16.75 15.64
C MET A 61 -14.36 -17.81 16.34
N PRO A 62 -13.77 -18.76 17.09
CA PRO A 62 -14.51 -19.75 17.88
C PRO A 62 -15.52 -19.09 18.81
N ARG A 63 -16.68 -19.74 18.98
CA ARG A 63 -17.75 -19.25 19.85
C ARG A 63 -17.32 -19.38 21.33
N PRO A 64 -17.85 -18.55 22.25
CA PRO A 64 -17.46 -18.61 23.67
C PRO A 64 -17.70 -19.97 24.35
N ASP A 65 -18.62 -20.78 23.83
CA ASP A 65 -18.92 -22.13 24.31
C ASP A 65 -17.95 -23.21 23.77
N ASP A 66 -17.13 -22.89 22.78
CA ASP A 66 -16.13 -23.78 22.20
C ASP A 66 -14.84 -23.78 23.06
N PRO A 67 -14.27 -24.94 23.43
CA PRO A 67 -12.99 -25.01 24.13
C PRO A 67 -11.84 -24.26 23.43
N ALA A 68 -11.88 -24.18 22.10
CA ALA A 68 -10.89 -23.45 21.31
C ALA A 68 -10.96 -21.93 21.50
N HIS A 69 -12.02 -21.39 22.09
CA HIS A 69 -12.18 -19.95 22.29
C HIS A 69 -11.08 -19.32 23.13
N GLN A 70 -10.61 -20.02 24.16
CA GLN A 70 -9.56 -19.47 25.00
C GLN A 70 -8.23 -19.34 24.26
N ASP A 71 -7.82 -20.40 23.57
CA ASP A 71 -6.49 -20.46 22.97
C ASP A 71 -6.42 -19.90 21.55
N TRP A 72 -7.49 -20.00 20.77
CA TRP A 72 -7.47 -19.79 19.31
C TRP A 72 -8.43 -18.70 18.82
N ALA A 73 -9.03 -17.91 19.70
CA ALA A 73 -9.71 -16.69 19.26
C ALA A 73 -8.70 -15.72 18.63
N TRP A 74 -9.03 -15.14 17.47
CA TRP A 74 -8.15 -14.18 16.80
C TRP A 74 -7.88 -12.93 17.64
N PHE A 75 -8.92 -12.42 18.30
CA PHE A 75 -8.79 -11.27 19.18
C PHE A 75 -8.36 -11.71 20.59
N PRO A 76 -7.55 -10.89 21.28
CA PRO A 76 -7.14 -11.14 22.65
C PRO A 76 -8.33 -11.02 23.61
N HIS A 77 -8.18 -11.63 24.79
CA HIS A 77 -9.16 -11.53 25.86
C HIS A 77 -8.89 -10.30 26.74
N GLY A 78 -9.96 -9.64 27.18
CA GLY A 78 -9.84 -8.42 27.98
C GLY A 78 -9.65 -7.16 27.13
N GLN A 79 -9.29 -6.05 27.78
CA GLN A 79 -9.24 -4.72 27.18
C GLN A 79 -8.11 -3.88 27.79
N GLY A 80 -7.81 -2.73 27.18
CA GLY A 80 -6.81 -1.80 27.70
C GLY A 80 -5.38 -2.31 27.51
N ARG A 81 -4.49 -2.03 28.47
CA ARG A 81 -3.09 -2.49 28.42
C ARG A 81 -2.88 -3.89 28.99
N ASP A 82 -3.90 -4.48 29.59
CA ASP A 82 -3.82 -5.76 30.32
C ASP A 82 -4.54 -6.91 29.60
N TYR A 83 -4.79 -6.77 28.29
CA TYR A 83 -5.34 -7.87 27.51
C TYR A 83 -4.39 -9.06 27.48
N ALA A 84 -4.97 -10.26 27.38
CA ALA A 84 -4.26 -11.52 27.23
C ALA A 84 -4.25 -11.93 25.75
N LEU A 85 -3.05 -12.06 25.18
CA LEU A 85 -2.88 -12.58 23.83
C LEU A 85 -3.28 -14.07 23.77
N THR A 86 -3.87 -14.47 22.65
CA THR A 86 -4.15 -15.87 22.32
C THR A 86 -3.00 -16.49 21.54
N GLN A 87 -3.05 -17.80 21.26
CA GLN A 87 -2.02 -18.49 20.47
C GLN A 87 -1.88 -17.90 19.06
N CYS A 88 -2.97 -17.37 18.47
CA CYS A 88 -2.94 -16.70 17.17
C CYS A 88 -1.98 -15.50 17.12
N MET A 89 -1.80 -14.82 18.25
CA MET A 89 -1.01 -13.59 18.35
C MET A 89 0.25 -13.74 19.19
N LYS A 90 0.55 -14.95 19.68
CA LYS A 90 1.76 -15.25 20.46
C LYS A 90 3.07 -14.75 19.82
N PRO A 91 3.28 -14.82 18.48
CA PRO A 91 4.48 -14.28 17.86
C PRO A 91 4.67 -12.76 18.07
N LEU A 92 3.61 -12.04 18.39
CA LEU A 92 3.63 -10.58 18.61
C LEU A 92 3.92 -10.21 20.07
N GLU A 93 4.03 -11.16 21.00
CA GLU A 93 4.20 -10.88 22.43
C GLU A 93 5.38 -9.95 22.74
N GLY A 94 6.51 -10.13 22.04
CA GLY A 94 7.69 -9.28 22.18
C GLY A 94 7.55 -7.85 21.63
N LEU A 95 6.45 -7.55 20.94
CA LEU A 95 6.14 -6.26 20.32
C LEU A 95 4.95 -5.56 21.00
N ARG A 96 4.54 -6.00 22.19
CA ARG A 96 3.30 -5.54 22.87
C ARG A 96 3.20 -4.01 23.01
N GLU A 97 4.32 -3.33 23.21
CA GLU A 97 4.37 -1.87 23.34
C GLU A 97 4.38 -1.13 21.99
N ASP A 98 4.51 -1.85 20.88
CA ASP A 98 4.65 -1.32 19.53
C ASP A 98 3.38 -1.47 18.67
N PHE A 99 2.33 -2.12 19.19
CA PHE A 99 1.05 -2.25 18.48
C PHE A 99 -0.17 -2.03 19.37
N THR A 100 -1.32 -1.83 18.72
CA THR A 100 -2.62 -1.76 19.38
C THR A 100 -3.60 -2.59 18.57
N ILE A 101 -4.40 -3.39 19.27
CA ILE A 101 -5.46 -4.20 18.64
C ILE A 101 -6.77 -3.45 18.80
N LEU A 102 -7.44 -3.24 17.67
CA LEU A 102 -8.80 -2.71 17.63
C LEU A 102 -9.74 -3.85 17.23
N SER A 103 -10.78 -4.08 18.04
CA SER A 103 -11.80 -5.10 17.81
C SER A 103 -13.20 -4.48 17.90
N GLY A 104 -14.23 -5.23 17.47
CA GLY A 104 -15.61 -4.75 17.48
C GLY A 104 -15.96 -3.74 16.37
N LEU A 105 -15.04 -3.50 15.44
CA LEU A 105 -15.29 -2.67 14.26
C LEU A 105 -16.02 -3.49 13.19
N SER A 106 -17.05 -2.90 12.59
CA SER A 106 -17.83 -3.54 11.53
C SER A 106 -18.42 -2.48 10.61
N HIS A 107 -18.03 -2.52 9.33
CA HIS A 107 -18.58 -1.63 8.30
C HIS A 107 -20.03 -2.04 7.99
N PRO A 108 -21.04 -1.16 8.15
CA PRO A 108 -22.45 -1.52 7.94
C PRO A 108 -22.74 -2.11 6.56
N ALA A 109 -22.08 -1.61 5.50
CA ALA A 109 -22.26 -2.14 4.14
C ALA A 109 -21.81 -3.61 4.02
N GLY A 110 -20.76 -4.01 4.75
CA GLY A 110 -20.19 -5.36 4.69
C GLY A 110 -21.03 -6.41 5.40
N ARG A 111 -21.97 -6.00 6.26
CA ARG A 111 -22.84 -6.93 7.00
C ARG A 111 -23.80 -7.70 6.09
N ASN A 112 -24.07 -7.18 4.90
CA ASN A 112 -24.95 -7.80 3.90
C ASN A 112 -24.17 -8.50 2.77
N VAL A 113 -22.85 -8.60 2.90
CA VAL A 113 -21.96 -9.20 1.90
C VAL A 113 -21.51 -10.57 2.41
N HIS A 114 -21.46 -11.56 1.52
CA HIS A 114 -20.96 -12.89 1.87
C HIS A 114 -19.50 -12.80 2.34
N GLY A 115 -19.14 -13.53 3.40
CA GLY A 115 -17.81 -13.47 4.05
C GLY A 115 -16.64 -13.52 3.07
N HIS A 116 -16.73 -14.40 2.06
CA HIS A 116 -15.71 -14.60 1.05
C HIS A 116 -15.77 -13.64 -0.15
N ASN A 117 -16.70 -12.67 -0.17
CA ASN A 117 -16.90 -11.68 -1.23
C ASN A 117 -16.59 -10.24 -0.78
N ASN A 118 -15.80 -10.07 0.28
CA ASN A 118 -15.52 -8.77 0.92
C ASN A 118 -14.18 -8.13 0.53
N ALA A 119 -13.35 -8.79 -0.27
CA ALA A 119 -11.98 -8.33 -0.56
C ALA A 119 -11.95 -6.92 -1.15
N ASP A 120 -12.89 -6.63 -2.04
CA ASP A 120 -13.06 -5.35 -2.72
C ASP A 120 -13.40 -4.19 -1.76
N MET A 121 -13.86 -4.48 -0.55
CA MET A 121 -14.15 -3.47 0.49
C MET A 121 -12.90 -3.01 1.23
N PHE A 122 -11.81 -3.78 1.16
CA PHE A 122 -10.58 -3.49 1.89
C PHE A 122 -9.95 -2.20 1.40
N LEU A 123 -9.72 -1.24 2.31
CA LEU A 123 -9.22 0.12 2.05
C LEU A 123 -10.10 0.99 1.14
N THR A 124 -11.24 0.49 0.68
CA THR A 124 -12.18 1.24 -0.15
C THR A 124 -13.42 1.65 0.61
N GLY A 125 -13.93 0.79 1.49
CA GLY A 125 -15.23 0.95 2.13
C GLY A 125 -16.43 0.79 1.18
N ALA A 126 -16.21 0.27 -0.04
CA ALA A 126 -17.26 0.16 -1.04
C ALA A 126 -18.40 -0.77 -0.59
N ALA A 127 -19.63 -0.47 -1.01
CA ALA A 127 -20.77 -1.37 -0.82
C ALA A 127 -20.84 -2.37 -1.99
N THR A 128 -20.13 -3.50 -1.86
CA THR A 128 -19.90 -4.47 -2.94
C THR A 128 -21.09 -5.41 -3.21
N GLY A 129 -22.14 -5.34 -2.39
CA GLY A 129 -23.33 -6.18 -2.56
C GLY A 129 -23.06 -7.66 -2.28
N THR A 130 -23.86 -8.57 -2.84
CA THR A 130 -23.80 -10.00 -2.51
C THR A 130 -22.70 -10.78 -3.24
N GLY A 131 -21.81 -10.10 -3.97
CA GLY A 131 -20.83 -10.70 -4.89
C GLY A 131 -21.38 -10.86 -6.31
N ASP A 132 -20.47 -10.88 -7.30
CA ASP A 132 -20.75 -10.99 -8.74
C ASP A 132 -21.72 -9.94 -9.31
N MET A 133 -21.71 -8.74 -8.72
CA MET A 133 -22.57 -7.61 -9.11
C MET A 133 -21.71 -6.40 -9.44
N ASP A 134 -22.21 -5.56 -10.35
CA ASP A 134 -21.62 -4.24 -10.58
C ASP A 134 -21.81 -3.37 -9.34
N TYR A 135 -20.72 -2.75 -8.88
CA TYR A 135 -20.74 -1.75 -7.82
C TYR A 135 -19.85 -0.57 -8.18
N GLN A 136 -20.12 0.57 -7.56
CA GLN A 136 -19.23 1.72 -7.64
C GLN A 136 -18.37 1.78 -6.39
N ASN A 137 -17.06 1.94 -6.61
CA ASN A 137 -16.13 2.14 -5.53
C ASN A 137 -16.38 3.50 -4.85
N THR A 138 -16.07 3.59 -3.57
CA THR A 138 -16.06 4.84 -2.79
C THR A 138 -14.65 5.45 -2.81
N LEU A 139 -14.37 6.42 -1.93
CA LEU A 139 -13.04 7.00 -1.77
C LEU A 139 -12.14 6.00 -1.03
N SER A 140 -11.06 5.55 -1.67
CA SER A 140 -10.08 4.65 -1.04
C SER A 140 -9.16 5.40 -0.08
N LEU A 141 -8.51 4.67 0.83
CA LEU A 141 -7.65 5.22 1.88
C LEU A 141 -6.53 6.11 1.32
N ASP A 142 -6.00 5.78 0.13
CA ASP A 142 -4.92 6.49 -0.55
C ASP A 142 -5.38 7.72 -1.34
N GLN A 143 -6.69 7.94 -1.46
CA GLN A 143 -7.28 9.11 -2.10
C GLN A 143 -7.61 10.24 -1.09
N LEU A 144 -7.32 10.03 0.19
CA LEU A 144 -7.47 11.00 1.29
C LEU A 144 -6.20 11.83 1.53
#